data_AF-A0A6N8CV11-F1
#
_entry.id   AF-A0A6N8CV11-F1
#
_cell.length_a   1.000
_cell.length_b   1.000
_cell.length_c   1.000
_cell.angle_alpha   90.00
_cell.angle_beta   90.00
_cell.angle_gamma   90.00
#
_symmetry.space_group_name_H-M   'P 1'
#
loop_
_entity.id
_entity.type
_entity.pdbx_description
1 polymer ?
#
loop_
_entity_poly.entity_id
_entity_poly.type
_entity_poly.pdbx_seq_one_letter_code
_entity_poly.pdbx_strand_id
1 'polypeptide(L)'
;MTLNEQFATMVAMILTGLWIGVSLTTYHRFMHPNKKWMWTTIPTDIFFWILQGLLIFYVLLKVNQGQIRFYIFLALLLGYAMYKGLFERLYAVILERFIVLVVSVCRFLKKCLTILLILPLLTLLKLVLISCKMILRLIKAILYFLFCLVFYPLKWVYRFIVPKRVRQKVNMVAKKVGTLCAKLVKVFKRTD
;
A
#
# COMPACT_ATOMS: atom_id res chain seq x y z
N MET A 1 27.28 -46.84 -24.12
CA MET A 1 27.64 -45.41 -24.26
C MET A 1 28.28 -45.18 -25.60
N THR A 2 27.69 -44.31 -26.40
CA THR A 2 28.31 -43.81 -27.63
C THR A 2 29.12 -42.54 -27.33
N LEU A 3 30.12 -42.21 -28.15
CA LEU A 3 30.88 -40.95 -28.04
C LEU A 3 29.96 -39.73 -28.08
N ASN A 4 28.89 -39.80 -28.87
CA ASN A 4 27.89 -38.74 -28.99
C ASN A 4 27.17 -38.46 -27.66
N GLU A 5 26.83 -39.50 -26.88
CA GLU A 5 26.23 -39.33 -25.55
C GLU A 5 27.20 -38.65 -24.57
N GLN A 6 28.50 -38.93 -24.67
CA GLN A 6 29.51 -38.31 -23.81
C GLN A 6 29.68 -36.82 -24.11
N PHE A 7 29.77 -36.44 -25.39
CA PHE A 7 29.82 -35.03 -25.79
C PHE A 7 28.53 -34.29 -25.40
N ALA A 8 27.37 -34.89 -25.63
CA ALA A 8 26.09 -34.32 -25.23
C ALA A 8 26.04 -34.09 -23.71
N THR A 9 26.55 -35.06 -22.93
CA THR A 9 26.63 -34.92 -21.47
C THR A 9 27.54 -33.77 -21.06
N MET A 10 28.73 -33.63 -21.68
CA MET A 10 29.65 -32.54 -21.35
C MET A 10 29.02 -31.16 -21.61
N VAL A 11 28.41 -30.96 -22.78
CA VAL A 11 27.74 -29.71 -23.12
C VAL A 11 26.57 -29.44 -22.17
N ALA A 12 25.75 -30.45 -21.88
CA ALA A 12 24.63 -30.31 -20.94
C ALA A 12 25.10 -29.92 -19.54
N MET A 13 26.22 -30.46 -19.07
CA MET A 13 26.79 -30.12 -17.76
C MET A 13 27.40 -28.71 -17.73
N ILE A 14 28.01 -28.25 -18.82
CA ILE A 14 28.46 -26.85 -18.97
C ILE A 14 27.26 -25.90 -18.93
N LEU A 15 26.19 -26.20 -19.68
CA LEU A 15 24.96 -25.39 -19.68
C LEU A 15 24.30 -25.37 -18.29
N THR A 16 24.33 -26.50 -17.58
CA THR A 16 23.83 -26.58 -16.21
C THR A 16 24.70 -25.76 -15.25
N GLY A 17 26.03 -25.76 -15.44
CA GLY A 17 26.95 -24.88 -14.71
C GLY A 17 26.67 -23.39 -14.93
N LEU A 18 26.39 -22.99 -16.17
CA LEU A 18 25.92 -21.64 -16.49
C LEU A 18 24.62 -21.31 -15.77
N TRP A 19 23.66 -22.24 -15.78
CA TRP A 19 22.37 -22.09 -15.09
C TRP A 19 22.54 -21.91 -13.57
N ILE A 20 23.43 -22.66 -12.94
CA ILE A 20 23.77 -22.49 -11.51
C ILE A 20 24.29 -21.06 -11.28
N GLY A 21 25.15 -20.56 -12.15
CA GLY A 21 25.63 -19.18 -12.08
C GLY A 21 24.52 -18.13 -12.15
N VAL A 22 23.65 -18.24 -13.15
CA VAL A 22 22.48 -17.37 -13.37
C VAL A 22 21.55 -17.38 -12.15
N SER A 23 21.19 -18.59 -11.70
CA SER A 23 20.27 -18.78 -10.59
C SER A 23 20.85 -18.29 -9.27
N LEU A 24 22.14 -18.46 -9.01
CA LEU A 24 22.83 -17.90 -7.84
C LEU A 24 22.83 -16.37 -7.84
N THR A 25 23.16 -15.73 -8.96
CA THR A 25 23.13 -14.26 -9.05
C THR A 25 21.72 -13.72 -8.81
N THR A 26 20.70 -14.39 -9.36
CA THR A 26 19.29 -14.05 -9.15
C THR A 26 18.88 -14.23 -7.69
N TYR A 27 19.20 -15.39 -7.11
CA TYR A 27 18.91 -15.74 -5.73
C TYR A 27 19.53 -14.71 -4.77
N HIS A 28 20.82 -14.41 -4.92
CA HIS A 28 21.49 -13.38 -4.12
C HIS A 28 20.83 -12.01 -4.28
N ARG A 29 20.44 -11.61 -5.51
CA ARG A 29 19.81 -10.30 -5.73
C ARG A 29 18.49 -10.15 -4.97
N PHE A 30 17.67 -11.19 -4.91
CA PHE A 30 16.38 -11.14 -4.22
C PHE A 30 16.49 -11.37 -2.72
N MET A 31 17.40 -12.25 -2.27
CA MET A 31 17.48 -12.66 -0.85
C MET A 31 18.45 -11.83 -0.01
N HIS A 32 19.45 -11.16 -0.61
CA HIS A 32 20.47 -10.41 0.13
C HIS A 32 20.39 -8.85 0.16
N PRO A 33 19.30 -8.14 -0.21
CA PRO A 33 19.32 -6.67 -0.10
C PRO A 33 19.24 -6.15 1.35
N ASN A 34 18.76 -6.96 2.31
CA ASN A 34 18.65 -6.55 3.71
C ASN A 34 19.13 -7.67 4.63
N LYS A 35 20.33 -7.48 5.18
CA LYS A 35 21.11 -8.31 6.11
C LYS A 35 20.42 -8.67 7.44
N LYS A 36 19.08 -8.61 7.52
CA LYS A 36 18.39 -8.47 8.80
C LYS A 36 18.08 -9.78 9.51
N TRP A 37 17.90 -10.93 8.84
CA TRP A 37 17.42 -12.16 9.51
C TRP A 37 18.11 -13.43 9.00
N MET A 38 19.18 -13.85 9.68
CA MET A 38 19.95 -15.07 9.36
C MET A 38 19.08 -16.35 9.38
N TRP A 39 18.10 -16.41 10.29
CA TRP A 39 17.20 -17.56 10.46
C TRP A 39 16.24 -17.80 9.30
N THR A 40 15.89 -16.77 8.52
CA THR A 40 15.04 -16.93 7.33
C THR A 40 15.84 -17.33 6.09
N THR A 41 17.12 -16.96 6.03
CA THR A 41 17.97 -17.25 4.86
C THR A 41 18.43 -18.71 4.84
N ILE A 42 18.79 -19.29 6.00
CA ILE A 42 19.26 -20.69 6.11
C ILE A 42 18.32 -21.72 5.45
N PRO A 43 17.01 -21.79 5.77
CA PRO A 43 16.14 -22.78 5.15
C PRO A 43 15.98 -22.54 3.64
N THR A 44 16.00 -21.28 3.19
CA THR A 44 15.93 -20.97 1.76
C THR A 44 17.20 -21.33 1.01
N ASP A 45 18.38 -21.18 1.63
CA ASP A 45 19.66 -21.62 1.06
C ASP A 45 19.69 -23.13 0.89
N ILE A 46 19.27 -23.88 1.93
CA ILE A 46 19.19 -25.34 1.87
C ILE A 46 18.24 -25.78 0.76
N PHE A 47 17.05 -25.18 0.68
CA PHE A 47 16.07 -25.50 -0.35
C PHE A 47 16.60 -25.17 -1.76
N PHE A 48 17.30 -24.05 -1.92
CA PHE A 48 17.95 -23.67 -3.17
C PHE A 48 18.97 -24.73 -3.61
N TRP A 49 19.89 -25.14 -2.74
CA TRP A 49 20.90 -26.14 -3.06
C TRP A 49 20.30 -27.53 -3.34
N ILE A 50 19.24 -27.93 -2.62
CA ILE A 50 18.50 -29.15 -2.91
C ILE A 50 17.90 -29.09 -4.32
N LEU A 51 17.23 -27.99 -4.67
CA LEU A 51 16.65 -27.81 -6.00
C LEU A 51 17.72 -27.84 -7.10
N GLN A 52 18.87 -27.17 -6.90
CA GLN A 52 19.97 -27.21 -7.87
C GLN A 52 20.54 -28.61 -8.01
N GLY A 53 20.77 -29.33 -6.90
CA GLY A 53 21.24 -30.71 -6.91
C GLY A 53 20.28 -31.64 -7.66
N LEU A 54 18.98 -31.52 -7.40
CA LEU A 54 17.93 -32.27 -8.11
C LEU A 54 17.90 -31.94 -9.60
N LEU A 55 18.05 -30.67 -9.97
CA LEU A 55 18.09 -30.25 -11.37
C LEU A 55 19.30 -30.83 -12.10
N ILE A 56 20.49 -30.73 -11.51
CA ILE A 56 21.72 -31.31 -12.06
C ILE A 56 21.56 -32.82 -12.24
N PHE A 57 21.05 -33.50 -11.21
CA PHE A 57 20.81 -34.95 -11.26
C PHE A 57 19.78 -35.31 -12.33
N TYR A 58 18.70 -34.54 -12.47
CA TYR A 58 17.68 -34.76 -13.49
C TYR A 58 18.23 -34.62 -14.91
N VAL A 59 19.01 -33.56 -15.18
CA VAL A 59 19.67 -33.36 -16.48
C VAL A 59 20.65 -34.51 -16.74
N LEU A 60 21.41 -34.91 -15.71
CA LEU A 60 22.34 -36.03 -15.82
C LEU A 60 21.62 -37.37 -16.07
N LEU A 61 20.46 -37.59 -15.47
CA LEU A 61 19.61 -38.76 -15.69
C LEU A 61 19.13 -38.81 -17.14
N LYS A 62 18.71 -37.67 -17.69
CA LYS A 62 18.22 -37.59 -19.09
C LYS A 62 19.31 -37.81 -20.12
N VAL A 63 20.50 -37.25 -19.93
CA VAL A 63 21.55 -37.26 -20.95
C VAL A 63 22.50 -38.45 -20.78
N ASN A 64 22.68 -38.92 -19.55
CA ASN A 64 23.72 -39.89 -19.19
C ASN A 64 23.20 -41.05 -18.33
N GLN A 65 21.88 -41.24 -18.23
CA GLN A 65 21.27 -42.27 -17.38
C GLN A 65 21.73 -42.20 -15.90
N GLY A 66 22.17 -41.02 -15.45
CA GLY A 66 22.58 -40.79 -14.06
C GLY A 66 23.99 -41.29 -13.73
N GLN A 67 24.81 -41.66 -14.71
CA GLN A 67 26.18 -42.09 -14.45
C GLN A 67 27.04 -40.91 -13.99
N ILE A 68 27.43 -40.92 -12.71
CA ILE A 68 28.30 -39.91 -12.13
C ILE A 68 29.75 -40.25 -12.47
N ARG A 69 30.46 -39.30 -13.09
CA ARG A 69 31.86 -39.41 -13.50
C ARG A 69 32.60 -38.12 -13.21
N PHE A 70 33.90 -38.20 -12.99
CA PHE A 70 34.69 -37.05 -12.54
C PHE A 70 34.64 -35.85 -13.51
N TYR A 71 34.68 -36.08 -14.82
CA TYR A 71 34.65 -35.01 -15.83
C TYR A 71 33.35 -34.19 -15.83
N ILE A 72 32.24 -34.73 -15.29
CA ILE A 72 30.97 -34.00 -15.17
C ILE A 72 31.12 -32.82 -14.21
N PHE A 73 31.81 -33.04 -13.08
CA PHE A 73 32.10 -31.98 -12.13
C PHE A 73 32.99 -30.90 -12.75
N LEU A 74 33.98 -31.30 -13.54
CA LEU A 74 34.83 -30.35 -14.26
C LEU A 74 34.03 -29.52 -15.28
N ALA A 75 33.12 -30.15 -16.02
CA ALA A 75 32.23 -29.48 -16.96
C ALA A 75 31.28 -28.48 -16.26
N LEU A 76 30.71 -28.87 -15.12
CA LEU A 76 29.91 -27.98 -14.26
C LEU A 76 30.71 -26.78 -13.76
N LEU A 77 31.92 -27.02 -13.23
CA LEU A 77 32.81 -25.96 -12.76
C LEU A 77 33.22 -25.03 -13.90
N LEU A 78 33.52 -25.57 -15.08
CA LEU A 78 33.84 -24.80 -16.27
C LEU A 78 32.67 -23.91 -16.68
N GLY A 79 31.45 -24.47 -16.75
CA GLY A 79 30.23 -23.70 -17.05
C GLY A 79 29.99 -22.58 -16.03
N TYR A 80 30.13 -22.87 -14.74
CA TYR A 80 29.98 -21.86 -13.69
C TYR A 80 31.07 -20.78 -13.77
N ALA A 81 32.33 -21.15 -13.96
CA ALA A 81 33.44 -20.20 -14.12
C ALA A 81 33.26 -19.32 -15.35
N MET A 82 32.79 -19.91 -16.46
CA MET A 82 32.45 -19.18 -17.68
C MET A 82 31.34 -18.16 -17.44
N TYR A 83 30.30 -18.52 -16.69
CA TYR A 83 29.28 -17.56 -16.26
C TYR A 83 29.88 -16.43 -15.45
N LYS A 84 30.67 -16.75 -14.42
CA LYS A 84 31.28 -15.75 -13.52
C LYS A 84 32.23 -14.79 -14.25
N GLY A 85 33.06 -15.31 -15.16
CA GLY A 85 34.03 -14.50 -15.88
C GLY A 85 33.44 -13.64 -17.01
N LEU A 86 32.47 -14.19 -17.77
CA LEU A 86 32.00 -13.55 -19.01
C LEU A 86 30.60 -12.96 -18.90
N PHE A 87 29.68 -13.67 -18.24
CA PHE A 87 28.24 -13.39 -18.34
C PHE A 87 27.66 -12.68 -17.12
N GLU A 88 28.27 -12.78 -15.93
CA GLU A 88 27.71 -12.26 -14.69
C GLU A 88 27.40 -10.77 -14.77
N ARG A 89 28.32 -9.96 -15.31
CA ARG A 89 28.14 -8.50 -15.41
C ARG A 89 26.98 -8.16 -16.34
N LEU A 90 26.92 -8.79 -17.52
CA LEU A 90 25.86 -8.58 -18.50
C LEU A 90 24.50 -8.98 -17.92
N TYR A 91 24.44 -10.18 -17.32
CA TYR A 91 23.23 -10.70 -16.70
C TYR A 91 22.74 -9.81 -15.56
N ALA A 92 23.63 -9.37 -14.67
CA ALA A 92 23.27 -8.50 -13.55
C ALA A 92 22.68 -7.15 -14.01
N VAL A 93 23.23 -6.56 -15.07
CA VAL A 93 22.69 -5.32 -15.65
C VAL A 93 21.32 -5.55 -16.28
N ILE A 94 21.13 -6.64 -17.01
CA ILE A 94 19.84 -7.00 -17.61
C ILE A 94 18.80 -7.23 -16.52
N LEU A 95 19.15 -8.03 -15.51
CA LEU A 95 18.29 -8.32 -14.37
C LEU A 95 17.87 -7.04 -13.67
N GLU A 96 18.79 -6.10 -13.44
CA GLU A 96 18.45 -4.85 -12.78
C GLU A 96 17.53 -3.95 -13.61
N ARG A 97 17.82 -3.83 -14.90
CA ARG A 97 16.94 -3.08 -15.81
C ARG A 97 15.55 -3.68 -15.86
N PHE A 98 15.46 -5.02 -15.85
CA PHE A 98 14.20 -5.73 -15.81
C PHE A 98 13.43 -5.44 -14.52
N ILE A 99 14.08 -5.50 -13.36
CA ILE A 99 13.46 -5.17 -12.06
C ILE A 99 12.93 -3.73 -12.08
N VAL A 100 13.75 -2.76 -12.50
CA VAL A 100 13.35 -1.35 -12.56
C VAL A 100 12.18 -1.14 -13.51
N LEU A 101 12.20 -1.80 -14.67
CA LEU A 101 11.11 -1.74 -15.65
C LEU A 101 9.80 -2.29 -15.05
N VAL A 102 9.82 -3.48 -14.44
CA VAL A 102 8.66 -4.08 -13.79
C VAL A 102 8.12 -3.18 -12.67
N VAL A 103 8.99 -2.65 -11.81
CA VAL A 103 8.60 -1.73 -10.74
C VAL A 103 8.02 -0.44 -11.30
N SER A 104 8.57 0.09 -12.39
CA SER A 104 8.05 1.27 -13.08
C SER A 104 6.65 1.02 -13.63
N VAL A 105 6.45 -0.10 -14.32
CA VAL A 105 5.15 -0.53 -14.86
C VAL A 105 4.14 -0.69 -13.74
N CYS A 106 4.47 -1.41 -12.67
CA CYS A 106 3.57 -1.57 -11.52
C CYS A 106 3.18 -0.24 -10.86
N ARG A 107 4.13 0.70 -10.72
CA ARG A 107 3.84 2.05 -10.20
C ARG A 107 2.96 2.85 -11.15
N PHE A 108 3.20 2.74 -12.45
CA PHE A 108 2.39 3.37 -13.48
C PHE A 108 0.95 2.84 -13.44
N LEU A 109 0.76 1.51 -13.41
CA LEU A 109 -0.57 0.90 -13.27
C LEU A 109 -1.31 1.36 -12.01
N LYS A 110 -0.62 1.39 -10.85
CA LYS A 110 -1.21 1.89 -9.60
C LYS A 110 -1.65 3.35 -9.70
N LYS A 111 -0.83 4.21 -10.32
CA LYS A 111 -1.17 5.62 -10.55
C LYS A 111 -2.36 5.75 -11.50
N CYS A 112 -2.36 5.01 -12.61
CA CYS A 112 -3.47 4.98 -13.56
C CYS A 112 -4.77 4.55 -12.88
N LEU A 113 -4.75 3.47 -12.09
CA LEU A 113 -5.93 2.99 -11.35
C LEU A 113 -6.43 4.04 -10.35
N THR A 114 -5.51 4.72 -9.67
CA THR A 114 -5.84 5.75 -8.67
C THR A 114 -6.46 6.98 -9.33
N ILE A 115 -5.89 7.45 -10.43
CA ILE A 115 -6.37 8.62 -11.17
C ILE A 115 -7.68 8.32 -11.89
N LEU A 116 -7.79 7.14 -12.49
CA LEU A 116 -8.93 6.77 -13.33
C LEU A 116 -10.14 6.27 -12.53
N LEU A 117 -9.95 5.59 -11.40
CA LEU A 117 -11.05 5.00 -10.62
C LEU A 117 -11.21 5.65 -9.26
N ILE A 118 -10.15 5.69 -8.45
CA ILE A 118 -10.26 6.08 -7.04
C ILE A 118 -10.62 7.56 -6.90
N LEU A 119 -9.91 8.44 -7.62
CA LEU A 119 -10.15 9.88 -7.60
C LEU A 119 -11.57 10.26 -8.06
N PRO A 120 -12.07 9.83 -9.24
CA PRO A 120 -13.42 10.19 -9.67
C PRO A 120 -14.49 9.65 -8.72
N LEU A 121 -14.35 8.43 -8.21
CA LEU A 121 -15.30 7.86 -7.26
C LEU A 121 -15.39 8.70 -5.97
N LEU A 122 -14.25 9.12 -5.42
CA LEU A 122 -14.21 9.99 -4.24
C LEU A 122 -14.81 11.37 -4.53
N THR A 123 -14.59 11.93 -5.73
CA THR A 123 -15.21 13.21 -6.10
C THR A 123 -16.73 13.10 -6.23
N LEU A 124 -17.25 12.01 -6.79
CA LEU A 124 -18.69 11.74 -6.87
C LEU A 124 -19.30 11.62 -5.48
N LEU A 125 -18.67 10.87 -4.57
CA LEU A 125 -19.13 10.74 -3.18
C LEU A 125 -19.14 12.11 -2.46
N LYS A 126 -18.10 12.92 -2.64
CA LYS A 126 -18.04 14.28 -2.08
C LYS A 126 -19.17 15.15 -2.63
N LEU A 127 -19.45 15.09 -3.94
CA LEU A 127 -20.52 15.86 -4.58
C LEU A 127 -21.90 15.50 -4.00
N VAL A 128 -22.17 14.21 -3.81
CA VAL A 128 -23.41 13.71 -3.18
C VAL A 128 -23.54 14.23 -1.75
N LEU A 129 -22.46 14.17 -0.97
CA LEU A 129 -22.47 14.61 0.44
C LEU A 129 -22.69 16.12 0.56
N ILE A 130 -22.07 16.92 -0.32
CA ILE A 130 -22.29 18.38 -0.40
C ILE A 130 -23.75 18.69 -0.74
N SER A 131 -24.31 17.96 -1.72
CA SER A 131 -25.71 18.12 -2.14
C SER A 131 -26.68 17.82 -1.00
N CYS A 132 -26.46 16.74 -0.25
CA CYS A 132 -27.26 16.39 0.92
C CYS A 132 -27.18 17.46 2.02
N LYS A 133 -25.98 17.99 2.32
CA LYS A 133 -25.81 19.11 3.27
C LYS A 133 -26.49 20.39 2.81
N MET A 134 -26.56 20.65 1.51
CA MET A 134 -27.28 21.80 0.96
C MET A 134 -28.78 21.67 1.18
N ILE A 135 -29.36 20.51 0.89
CA ILE A 135 -30.78 20.21 1.12
C ILE A 135 -31.13 20.35 2.61
N LEU A 136 -30.32 19.80 3.52
CA LEU A 136 -30.55 19.93 4.95
C LEU A 136 -30.50 21.39 5.43
N ARG A 137 -29.63 22.23 4.85
CA ARG A 137 -29.61 23.67 5.13
C ARG A 137 -30.89 24.36 4.67
N LEU A 138 -31.40 24.02 3.49
CA LEU A 138 -32.66 24.55 2.98
C LEU A 138 -33.84 24.16 3.88
N ILE A 139 -33.94 22.89 4.27
CA ILE A 139 -35.00 22.42 5.18
C ILE A 139 -34.95 23.18 6.51
N LYS A 140 -33.76 23.35 7.11
CA LYS A 140 -33.59 24.13 8.34
C LYS A 140 -33.97 25.60 8.16
N ALA A 141 -33.63 26.21 7.03
CA ALA A 141 -33.99 27.59 6.72
C ALA A 141 -35.51 27.76 6.61
N ILE A 142 -36.19 26.83 5.93
CA ILE A 142 -37.66 26.81 5.82
C ILE A 142 -38.29 26.62 7.20
N LEU A 143 -37.79 25.68 8.01
CA LEU A 143 -38.30 25.46 9.36
C LEU A 143 -38.13 26.71 10.23
N TYR A 144 -36.97 27.36 10.17
CA TYR A 144 -36.72 28.61 10.88
C TYR A 144 -37.62 29.74 10.36
N PHE A 145 -37.85 29.81 9.06
CA PHE A 145 -38.75 30.79 8.45
C PHE A 145 -40.20 30.59 8.94
N LEU A 146 -40.71 29.36 8.95
CA LEU A 146 -42.04 29.03 9.48
C LEU A 146 -42.14 29.35 10.97
N PHE A 147 -41.13 28.97 11.75
CA PHE A 147 -41.05 29.31 13.17
C PHE A 147 -41.07 30.83 13.37
N CYS A 148 -40.25 31.57 12.61
CA CYS A 148 -40.23 33.02 12.65
C CYS A 148 -41.59 33.60 12.27
N LEU A 149 -42.23 33.09 11.20
CA LEU A 149 -43.54 33.54 10.72
C LEU A 149 -44.63 33.40 11.78
N VAL A 150 -44.61 32.34 12.61
CA VAL A 150 -45.57 32.15 13.70
C VAL A 150 -45.22 32.99 14.92
N PHE A 151 -43.94 33.08 15.31
CA PHE A 151 -43.53 33.76 16.54
C PHE A 151 -43.42 35.28 16.39
N TYR A 152 -43.18 35.82 15.19
CA TYR A 152 -43.14 37.27 14.95
C TYR A 152 -44.48 37.98 15.21
N PRO A 153 -45.64 37.52 14.70
CA PRO A 153 -46.93 38.13 15.00
C PRO A 153 -47.28 37.96 16.48
N LEU A 154 -46.97 36.82 17.10
CA LEU A 154 -47.12 36.62 18.55
C LEU A 154 -46.33 37.66 19.36
N LYS A 155 -45.09 37.98 18.94
CA LYS A 155 -44.27 39.02 19.56
C LYS A 155 -44.83 40.43 19.34
N TRP A 156 -45.54 40.65 18.24
CA TRP A 156 -46.22 41.92 17.92
C TRP A 156 -47.50 42.09 18.75
N VAL A 157 -48.33 41.05 18.83
CA VAL A 157 -49.53 40.97 19.69
C VAL A 157 -49.16 41.13 21.17
N TYR A 158 -48.14 40.42 21.65
CA TYR A 158 -47.60 40.60 23.01
C TYR A 158 -47.17 42.05 23.27
N ARG A 159 -46.56 42.71 22.28
CA ARG A 159 -46.12 44.11 22.39
C ARG A 159 -47.31 45.09 22.41
N PHE A 160 -48.42 44.74 21.78
CA PHE A 160 -49.62 45.56 21.69
C PHE A 160 -50.51 45.43 22.93
N ILE A 161 -50.65 44.22 23.48
CA ILE A 161 -51.50 43.93 24.65
C ILE A 161 -50.83 44.34 25.98
N VAL A 162 -49.50 44.23 26.09
CA VAL A 162 -48.80 44.51 27.35
C VAL A 162 -48.42 46.00 27.45
N PRO A 163 -48.98 46.77 28.41
CA PRO A 163 -48.70 48.20 28.55
C PRO A 163 -47.22 48.46 28.94
N LYS A 164 -46.67 49.58 28.47
CA LYS A 164 -45.25 49.96 28.60
C LYS A 164 -44.69 49.86 30.04
N ARG A 165 -45.53 50.03 31.07
CA ARG A 165 -45.15 49.94 32.50
C ARG A 165 -44.77 48.53 32.96
N VAL A 166 -45.50 47.49 32.50
CA VAL A 166 -45.20 46.09 32.86
C VAL A 166 -43.95 45.61 32.12
N ARG A 167 -43.79 46.07 30.88
CA ARG A 167 -42.62 45.77 30.04
C ARG A 167 -41.30 46.26 30.64
N GLN A 168 -41.29 47.43 31.30
CA GLN A 168 -40.12 47.94 32.01
C GLN A 168 -39.79 47.14 33.28
N LYS A 169 -40.81 46.69 34.04
CA LYS A 169 -40.60 45.82 35.22
C LYS A 169 -40.04 44.45 34.83
N VAL A 170 -40.59 43.81 33.80
CA VAL A 170 -40.10 42.51 33.30
C VAL A 170 -38.67 42.62 32.79
N ASN A 171 -38.32 43.68 32.05
CA ASN A 171 -36.95 43.90 31.58
C ASN A 171 -35.97 44.18 32.73
N MET A 172 -36.39 44.85 33.81
CA MET A 172 -35.57 45.03 35.02
C MET A 172 -35.32 43.69 35.75
N VAL A 173 -36.33 42.85 35.88
CA VAL A 173 -36.20 41.52 36.51
C VAL A 173 -35.33 40.61 35.65
N ALA A 174 -35.53 40.57 34.33
CA ALA A 174 -34.71 39.81 33.40
C ALA A 174 -33.24 40.25 33.43
N LYS A 175 -32.96 41.57 33.52
CA LYS A 175 -31.60 42.09 33.72
C LYS A 175 -30.98 41.62 35.05
N LYS A 176 -31.73 41.68 36.16
CA LYS A 176 -31.27 41.20 37.47
C LYS A 176 -30.93 39.71 37.45
N VAL A 177 -31.79 38.88 36.87
CA VAL A 177 -31.56 37.43 36.74
C VAL A 177 -30.37 37.15 35.82
N GLY A 178 -30.24 37.86 34.70
CA GLY A 178 -29.09 37.74 33.81
C GLY A 178 -27.76 38.10 34.48
N THR A 179 -27.74 39.16 35.30
CA THR A 179 -26.53 39.51 36.09
C THR A 179 -26.21 38.49 37.19
N LEU A 180 -27.22 37.82 37.75
CA LEU A 180 -27.05 36.77 38.76
C LEU A 180 -26.48 35.49 38.13
N CYS A 181 -27.03 35.05 36.99
CA CYS A 181 -26.47 33.93 36.23
C CYS A 181 -25.05 34.22 35.75
N ALA A 182 -24.75 35.44 35.28
CA ALA A 182 -23.39 35.82 34.89
C ALA A 182 -22.41 35.83 36.08
N LYS A 183 -22.86 36.19 37.29
CA LYS A 183 -22.06 36.08 38.52
C LYS A 183 -21.84 34.62 38.91
N LEU A 184 -22.86 33.78 38.88
CA LEU A 184 -22.77 32.35 39.20
C LEU A 184 -21.83 31.61 38.22
N VAL A 185 -21.93 31.90 36.92
CA VAL A 185 -21.01 31.35 35.92
C VAL A 185 -19.56 31.81 36.14
N LYS A 186 -19.33 33.04 36.60
CA LYS A 186 -17.99 33.53 36.95
C LYS A 186 -17.43 32.91 38.24
N VAL A 187 -18.28 32.62 39.23
CA VAL A 187 -17.88 31.94 40.47
C VAL A 187 -17.51 30.49 40.18
N PHE A 188 -18.32 29.79 39.39
CA PHE A 188 -18.07 28.41 39.00
C PHE A 188 -16.76 28.24 38.20
N LYS A 189 -16.40 29.24 37.38
CA LYS A 189 -15.14 29.27 36.61
C LYS A 189 -13.87 29.65 37.41
N ARG A 190 -13.98 29.97 38.70
CA ARG A 190 -12.85 30.40 39.56
C ARG A 190 -12.46 29.35 40.60
N THR A 191 -13.20 28.24 40.65
CA THR A 191 -13.02 27.11 41.56
C THR A 191 -12.34 25.89 40.91
N ASP A 192 -12.04 25.97 39.61
CA ASP A 192 -11.08 25.13 38.89
C ASP A 192 -9.79 25.94 38.64
#